data_AF-A0A1H3W2R2-F1
#
_entry.id   AF-A0A1H3W2R2-F1
#
_cell.length_a   1.000
_cell.length_b   1.000
_cell.length_c   1.000
_cell.angle_alpha   90.00
_cell.angle_beta   90.00
_cell.angle_gamma   90.00
#
_symmetry.space_group_name_H-M   'P 1'
#
loop_
_entity.id
_entity.type
_entity.pdbx_description
1 polymer ?
#
loop_
_entity_poly.entity_id
_entity_poly.type
_entity_poly.pdbx_seq_one_letter_code
_entity_poly.pdbx_strand_id
1 'polypeptide(L)'
;MTTGQKIYQAIELFSTEEPHFDRFKITFRETLIDNGAPAANAERMAAVAAETLRSHADGDYHLGMAHIITFHPEFEQAIDGNIEAFQAMHKYMSYYLDFAELQQTCAVN
;
A
#
# COMPACT_ATOMS: atom_id res chain seq x y z
N MET A 1 12.48 6.31 -7.82
CA MET A 1 11.06 5.92 -7.72
C MET A 1 10.34 6.89 -6.82
N THR A 2 9.13 7.30 -7.17
CA THR A 2 8.25 8.07 -6.29
C THR A 2 7.73 7.20 -5.15
N THR A 3 7.21 7.81 -4.07
CA THR A 3 6.58 7.09 -2.96
C THR A 3 5.46 6.14 -3.46
N GLY A 4 4.61 6.63 -4.38
CA GLY A 4 3.53 5.83 -4.96
C GLY A 4 4.04 4.60 -5.72
N GLN A 5 5.09 4.76 -6.53
CA GLN A 5 5.72 3.66 -7.26
C GLN A 5 6.34 2.61 -6.31
N LYS A 6 7.00 3.06 -5.23
CA LYS A 6 7.59 2.15 -4.24
C LYS A 6 6.51 1.32 -3.54
N ILE A 7 5.40 1.95 -3.14
CA ILE A 7 4.25 1.26 -2.54
C ILE A 7 3.64 0.28 -3.54
N TYR A 8 3.40 0.71 -4.78
CA TYR A 8 2.87 -0.14 -5.83
C TYR A 8 3.73 -1.39 -6.02
N GLN A 9 5.06 -1.23 -6.16
CA GLN A 9 5.97 -2.35 -6.32
C GLN A 9 6.00 -3.27 -5.09
N ALA A 10 5.88 -2.73 -3.87
CA ALA A 10 5.80 -3.54 -2.66
C ALA A 10 4.58 -4.46 -2.68
N ILE A 11 3.43 -3.97 -3.18
CA ILE A 11 2.18 -4.73 -3.31
C ILE A 11 2.26 -5.77 -4.43
N GLU A 12 2.86 -5.44 -5.58
CA GLU A 12 3.12 -6.40 -6.67
C GLU A 12 3.99 -7.59 -6.23
N LEU A 13 4.92 -7.35 -5.31
CA LEU A 13 5.81 -8.37 -4.75
C LEU A 13 5.22 -9.07 -3.51
N PHE A 14 4.02 -8.69 -3.09
CA PHE A 14 3.36 -9.30 -1.94
C PHE A 14 3.02 -10.76 -2.23
N SER A 15 3.31 -11.61 -1.25
CA SER A 15 2.83 -12.98 -1.18
C SER A 15 2.62 -13.32 0.29
N THR A 16 1.69 -14.23 0.55
CA THR A 16 1.40 -14.70 1.91
C THR A 16 2.51 -15.57 2.51
N GLU A 17 3.47 -16.00 1.69
CA GLU A 17 4.66 -16.72 2.13
C GLU A 17 5.61 -15.81 2.91
N GLU A 18 6.13 -16.30 4.03
CA GLU A 18 6.90 -15.54 5.02
C GLU A 18 8.06 -14.67 4.46
N PRO A 19 8.89 -15.08 3.48
CA PRO A 19 9.93 -14.17 2.98
C PRO A 19 9.36 -12.96 2.21
N HIS A 20 8.22 -13.13 1.54
CA HIS A 20 7.57 -12.07 0.78
C HIS A 20 6.70 -11.18 1.67
N PHE A 21 6.01 -11.82 2.63
CA PHE A 21 5.22 -11.15 3.64
C PHE A 21 6.05 -10.16 4.48
N ASP A 22 7.19 -10.62 5.02
CA ASP A 22 8.07 -9.76 5.81
C ASP A 22 8.72 -8.67 4.96
N ARG A 23 9.09 -9.00 3.72
CA ARG A 23 9.66 -8.03 2.79
C ARG A 23 8.67 -6.91 2.47
N PHE A 24 7.39 -7.22 2.29
CA PHE A 24 6.35 -6.21 2.14
C PHE A 24 6.30 -5.28 3.36
N LYS A 25 6.20 -5.85 4.57
CA LYS A 25 6.13 -5.06 5.81
C LYS A 25 7.30 -4.09 5.94
N ILE A 26 8.52 -4.58 5.71
CA ILE A 26 9.75 -3.78 5.77
C ILE A 26 9.71 -2.67 4.71
N THR A 27 9.46 -3.04 3.45
CA THR A 27 9.52 -2.09 2.32
C THR A 27 8.45 -1.02 2.42
N PHE A 28 7.23 -1.41 2.81
CA PHE A 28 6.10 -0.48 2.99
C PHE A 28 6.38 0.49 4.14
N ARG A 29 6.83 -0.02 5.29
CA ARG A 29 7.22 0.79 6.45
C ARG A 29 8.31 1.80 6.08
N GLU A 30 9.39 1.34 5.46
CA GLU A 30 10.51 2.21 5.07
C GLU A 30 10.09 3.27 4.06
N THR A 31 9.23 2.91 3.11
CA THR A 31 8.69 3.88 2.14
C THR A 31 7.86 4.97 2.81
N LEU A 32 7.09 4.64 3.85
CA LEU A 32 6.33 5.63 4.62
C LEU A 32 7.26 6.55 5.43
N ILE A 33 8.28 5.99 6.08
CA ILE A 33 9.27 6.76 6.84
C ILE A 33 10.05 7.70 5.91
N ASP A 34 10.49 7.21 4.76
CA ASP A 34 11.16 8.01 3.72
C ASP A 34 10.29 9.18 3.23
N ASN A 35 8.97 9.02 3.25
CA ASN A 35 8.00 10.06 2.88
C ASN A 35 7.66 11.00 4.06
N GLY A 36 8.25 10.80 5.24
CA GLY A 36 8.12 11.65 6.41
C GLY A 36 7.11 11.18 7.46
N ALA A 37 6.48 10.00 7.29
CA ALA A 37 5.57 9.47 8.31
C ALA A 37 6.37 9.08 9.57
N PRO A 38 5.87 9.38 10.80
CA PRO A 38 6.47 8.89 12.03
C PRO A 38 6.59 7.36 12.05
N ALA A 39 7.72 6.86 12.57
CA ALA A 39 8.03 5.43 12.54
C ALA A 39 6.96 4.54 13.18
N ALA A 40 6.35 4.98 14.29
CA ALA A 40 5.28 4.25 14.96
C ALA A 40 4.02 4.13 14.09
N ASN A 41 3.63 5.20 13.38
CA ASN A 41 2.51 5.16 12.43
C ASN A 41 2.85 4.25 11.24
N ALA A 42 4.05 4.38 10.68
CA ALA A 42 4.50 3.56 9.56
C ALA A 42 4.53 2.05 9.91
N GLU A 43 5.01 1.71 11.11
CA GLU A 43 5.02 0.33 11.61
C GLU A 43 3.60 -0.22 11.79
N ARG A 44 2.71 0.56 12.40
CA ARG A 44 1.29 0.18 12.56
C ARG A 44 0.60 0.00 11.22
N MET A 45 0.79 0.93 10.28
CA MET A 45 0.22 0.83 8.93
C MET A 45 0.74 -0.40 8.19
N ALA A 46 2.04 -0.68 8.25
CA ALA A 46 2.63 -1.86 7.59
C ALA A 46 2.10 -3.17 8.17
N ALA A 47 1.96 -3.26 9.49
CA ALA A 47 1.39 -4.44 10.15
C ALA A 47 -0.07 -4.65 9.73
N VAL A 48 -0.91 -3.61 9.84
CA VAL A 48 -2.33 -3.68 9.47
C VAL A 48 -2.50 -4.04 7.99
N ALA A 49 -1.78 -3.36 7.09
CA ALA A 49 -1.86 -3.65 5.66
C ALA A 49 -1.47 -5.11 5.36
N ALA A 50 -0.36 -5.59 5.93
CA ALA A 50 0.12 -6.93 5.66
C ALA A 50 -0.87 -8.00 6.16
N GLU A 51 -1.35 -7.90 7.40
CA GLU A 51 -2.29 -8.87 7.95
C GLU A 51 -3.64 -8.87 7.20
N THR A 52 -4.14 -7.69 6.84
CA THR A 52 -5.40 -7.59 6.10
C THR A 52 -5.26 -8.08 4.66
N LEU A 53 -4.13 -7.83 3.99
CA LEU A 53 -3.85 -8.39 2.67
C LEU A 53 -3.66 -9.91 2.70
N ARG A 54 -3.05 -10.44 3.78
CA ARG A 54 -2.87 -11.90 3.96
C ARG A 54 -4.21 -12.65 4.03
N SER A 55 -5.25 -11.99 4.53
CA SER A 55 -6.60 -12.54 4.63
C SER A 55 -7.47 -12.32 3.38
N HIS A 56 -6.99 -11.57 2.38
CA HIS A 56 -7.68 -11.41 1.09
C HIS A 56 -7.50 -12.66 0.21
N ALA A 57 -8.61 -13.32 -0.11
CA ALA A 57 -8.62 -14.56 -0.89
C ALA A 57 -8.54 -14.32 -2.42
N ASP A 58 -8.87 -13.11 -2.88
CA ASP A 58 -9.12 -12.84 -4.30
C ASP A 58 -7.87 -12.56 -5.14
N GLY A 59 -6.69 -12.51 -4.51
CA GLY A 59 -5.38 -12.35 -5.18
C GLY A 59 -5.09 -10.96 -5.75
N ASP A 60 -6.09 -10.08 -5.89
CA ASP A 60 -5.90 -8.67 -6.24
C ASP A 60 -5.56 -7.84 -4.99
N TYR A 61 -4.26 -7.78 -4.68
CA TYR A 61 -3.75 -7.04 -3.53
C TYR A 61 -3.81 -5.52 -3.71
N HIS A 62 -3.92 -5.00 -4.94
CA HIS A 62 -4.09 -3.58 -5.17
C HIS A 62 -5.52 -3.13 -4.84
N LEU A 63 -6.51 -3.92 -5.25
CA LEU A 63 -7.90 -3.74 -4.81
C LEU A 63 -8.04 -3.92 -3.29
N GLY A 64 -7.38 -4.94 -2.73
CA GLY A 64 -7.33 -5.14 -1.28
C GLY A 64 -6.75 -3.92 -0.54
N MET A 65 -5.66 -3.33 -1.06
CA MET A 65 -5.09 -2.12 -0.48
C MET A 65 -6.01 -0.91 -0.60
N ALA A 66 -6.70 -0.73 -1.73
CA ALA A 66 -7.69 0.33 -1.89
C ALA A 66 -8.85 0.19 -0.88
N HIS A 67 -9.29 -1.04 -0.63
CA HIS A 67 -10.30 -1.35 0.37
C HIS A 67 -9.79 -1.05 1.80
N ILE A 68 -8.54 -1.39 2.11
CA ILE A 68 -7.91 -1.07 3.41
C ILE A 68 -7.85 0.43 3.65
N ILE A 69 -7.36 1.20 2.66
CA ILE A 69 -7.24 2.66 2.74
C ILE A 69 -8.60 3.32 3.00
N THR A 70 -9.66 2.78 2.42
CA THR A 70 -10.99 3.41 2.44
C THR A 70 -11.82 3.01 3.66
N PHE A 71 -11.69 1.77 4.16
CA PHE A 71 -12.65 1.23 5.12
C PHE A 71 -12.05 0.56 6.36
N HIS A 72 -10.72 0.41 6.46
CA HIS A 72 -10.14 -0.31 7.60
C HIS A 72 -9.91 0.63 8.80
N PRO A 73 -10.65 0.50 9.92
CA PRO A 73 -10.62 1.51 10.99
C PRO A 73 -9.25 1.67 11.65
N GLU A 74 -8.51 0.58 11.83
CA GLU A 74 -7.16 0.66 12.42
C GLU A 74 -6.15 1.31 11.48
N PHE A 75 -6.38 1.22 10.17
CA PHE A 75 -5.53 1.83 9.17
C PHE A 75 -5.84 3.33 9.06
N GLU A 76 -7.13 3.68 9.07
CA GLU A 76 -7.61 5.06 9.18
C GLU A 76 -7.03 5.76 10.42
N GLN A 77 -7.10 5.12 11.60
CA GLN A 77 -6.50 5.66 12.83
C GLN A 77 -4.99 5.86 12.75
N ALA A 78 -4.28 5.04 11.96
CA ALA A 78 -2.84 5.18 11.79
C ALA A 78 -2.49 6.33 10.81
N ILE A 79 -3.42 6.72 9.94
CA ILE A 79 -3.31 7.88 9.03
C ILE A 79 -3.80 9.17 9.71
N ASP A 80 -4.77 9.09 10.63
CA ASP A 80 -5.37 10.27 11.24
C ASP A 80 -4.32 11.17 11.92
N GLY A 81 -4.38 12.46 11.60
CA GLY A 81 -3.37 13.45 12.03
C GLY A 81 -1.97 13.31 11.40
N ASN A 82 -1.74 12.34 10.51
CA ASN A 82 -0.47 12.09 9.82
C ASN A 82 -0.57 12.43 8.32
N ILE A 83 -0.31 13.70 8.00
CA ILE A 83 -0.46 14.22 6.64
C ILE A 83 0.51 13.55 5.65
N GLU A 84 1.70 13.17 6.10
CA GLU A 84 2.70 12.48 5.29
C GLU A 84 2.23 11.07 4.89
N ALA A 85 1.64 10.32 5.82
CA ALA A 85 1.05 9.01 5.53
C ALA A 85 -0.15 9.15 4.57
N PHE A 86 -1.02 10.14 4.81
CA PHE A 86 -2.14 10.42 3.90
C PHE A 86 -1.65 10.73 2.48
N GLN A 87 -0.65 11.60 2.34
CA GLN A 87 -0.05 11.93 1.05
C GLN A 87 0.61 10.72 0.39
N ALA A 88 1.24 9.82 1.15
CA ALA A 88 1.80 8.58 0.61
C ALA A 88 0.71 7.69 0.01
N MET A 89 -0.41 7.51 0.71
CA MET A 89 -1.55 6.73 0.22
C MET A 89 -2.20 7.38 -1.00
N HIS A 90 -2.36 8.71 -0.99
CA HIS A 90 -2.86 9.44 -2.15
C HIS A 90 -1.94 9.26 -3.37
N LYS A 91 -0.62 9.44 -3.20
CA LYS A 91 0.37 9.23 -4.29
C LYS A 91 0.33 7.80 -4.84
N TYR A 92 0.15 6.80 -3.96
CA TYR A 92 -0.04 5.42 -4.37
C TYR A 92 -1.33 5.23 -5.18
N MET A 93 -2.48 5.70 -4.68
CA MET A 93 -3.77 5.56 -5.36
C MET A 93 -3.80 6.27 -6.72
N SER A 94 -3.24 7.48 -6.82
CA SER A 94 -3.11 8.16 -8.11
C SER A 94 -2.27 7.34 -9.09
N TYR A 95 -1.11 6.83 -8.66
CA TYR A 95 -0.26 6.00 -9.51
C TYR A 95 -0.95 4.71 -9.95
N TYR A 96 -1.68 4.05 -9.05
CA TYR A 96 -2.44 2.84 -9.36
C TYR A 96 -3.51 3.08 -10.43
N LEU A 97 -4.27 4.18 -10.30
CA LEU A 97 -5.31 4.54 -11.28
C LEU A 97 -4.70 4.90 -12.65
N ASP A 98 -3.65 5.72 -12.67
CA ASP A 98 -2.95 6.08 -13.90
C ASP A 98 -2.43 4.83 -14.64
N PHE A 99 -1.87 3.86 -13.89
CA PHE A 99 -1.35 2.63 -14.45
C PHE A 99 -2.46 1.70 -14.96
N ALA A 100 -3.57 1.57 -14.22
CA ALA A 100 -4.73 0.78 -14.63
C ALA A 100 -5.38 1.31 -15.92
N GLU A 101 -5.47 2.64 -16.08
CA GLU A 101 -5.96 3.27 -17.32
C GLU A 101 -5.04 2.98 -18.52
N LEU A 102 -3.71 3.03 -18.32
CA LEU A 102 -2.74 2.67 -19.35
C LEU A 102 -2.85 1.20 -19.77
N GLN A 103 -3.06 0.28 -18.84
CA GLN A 103 -3.24 -1.14 -19.16
C GLN A 103 -4.53 -1.39 -19.96
N GLN A 104 -5.64 -0.73 -19.61
CA GLN A 104 -6.90 -0.87 -20.36
C GLN A 104 -6.78 -0.34 -21.78
N THR A 105 -6.13 0.80 -21.98
CA THR A 105 -5.93 1.37 -23.32
C THR A 105 -5.02 0.53 -24.22
N CYS A 106 -4.04 -0.18 -23.66
CA CYS A 106 -3.21 -1.14 -24.40
C CYS A 106 -3.92 -2.47 -24.69
N ALA A 107 -4.88 -2.91 -23.86
CA ALA A 107 -5.59 -4.18 -24.04
C ALA A 107 -6.73 -4.12 -25.08
N VAL A 108 -7.17 -2.92 -25.45
CA VAL A 108 -8.29 -2.68 -26.39
C VAL A 108 -7.79 -2.34 -27.81
N ASN A 109 -6.47 -2.22 -28.01
CA ASN A 109 -5.81 -2.03 -29.32
C ASN A 109 -5.10 -3.31 -29.77
#